data_AF-A0A7S1FYH0-F1
#
_entry.id   AF-A0A7S1FYH0-F1
#
_cell.length_a   1.000
_cell.length_b   1.000
_cell.length_c   1.000
_cell.angle_alpha   90.00
_cell.angle_beta   90.00
_cell.angle_gamma   90.00
#
_symmetry.space_group_name_H-M   'P 1'
#
loop_
_entity.id
_entity.type
_entity.pdbx_description
1 polymer ?
#
loop_
_entity_poly.entity_id
_entity_poly.type
_entity_poly.pdbx_seq_one_letter_code
_entity_poly.pdbx_strand_id
1 'polypeptide(L)'
;ANLGVFFCVPAAGDVVVTDERCHNSIFMGLRMGRRGVRSVSFRHNDVDHLERLLREITGREEETKPHVFVAVESVYSMDGDICPLADVLDLSARYGAGSDVYAGGRVSVIVDEAHGVGVYGETNVSDLSPSDSPDPAPDAEEPSPSEPPPSGPAGGAGVLASLG
;
A
#
# COMPACT_ATOMS: atom_id res chain seq x y z
N ALA A 1 -7.91 6.44 10.61
CA ALA A 1 -7.66 5.07 10.10
C ALA A 1 -6.18 4.68 10.24
N ASN A 2 -5.26 5.35 9.53
CA ASN A 2 -3.81 5.03 9.54
C ASN A 2 -3.19 4.96 10.93
N LEU A 3 -3.56 5.88 11.82
CA LEU A 3 -3.05 5.89 13.21
C LEU A 3 -3.25 4.53 13.89
N GLY A 4 -4.41 3.90 13.74
CA GLY A 4 -4.70 2.60 14.35
C GLY A 4 -3.96 1.45 13.67
N VAL A 5 -3.83 1.50 12.34
CA VAL A 5 -3.09 0.48 11.56
C VAL A 5 -1.62 0.46 11.97
N PHE A 6 -0.94 1.60 11.91
CA PHE A 6 0.49 1.70 12.20
C PHE A 6 0.82 1.62 13.71
N PHE A 7 -0.18 1.78 14.58
CA PHE A 7 -0.04 1.52 16.02
C PHE A 7 -0.15 0.03 16.36
N CYS A 8 -1.04 -0.72 15.71
CA CYS A 8 -1.38 -2.10 16.09
C CYS A 8 -0.69 -3.18 15.26
N VAL A 9 -0.49 -2.95 13.95
CA VAL A 9 -0.07 -3.99 12.99
C VAL A 9 1.42 -4.30 13.14
N PRO A 10 2.36 -3.32 13.07
CA PRO A 10 3.76 -3.62 13.26
C PRO A 10 4.05 -4.08 14.70
N ALA A 11 4.81 -5.16 14.83
CA ALA A 11 5.25 -5.72 16.10
C ALA A 11 6.73 -5.40 16.37
N ALA A 12 7.17 -5.63 17.61
CA ALA A 12 8.57 -5.43 17.96
C ALA A 12 9.48 -6.35 17.12
N GLY A 13 10.52 -5.78 16.53
CA GLY A 13 11.39 -6.47 15.57
C GLY A 13 11.03 -6.19 14.11
N ASP A 14 9.83 -5.69 13.82
CA ASP A 14 9.44 -5.35 12.45
C ASP A 14 10.04 -4.02 11.99
N VAL A 15 10.09 -3.85 10.67
CA VAL A 15 10.55 -2.63 10.02
C VAL A 15 9.44 -2.07 9.14
N VAL A 16 9.13 -0.79 9.29
CA VAL A 16 8.21 -0.09 8.40
C VAL A 16 9.00 0.85 7.50
N VAL A 17 8.84 0.68 6.19
CA VAL A 17 9.47 1.48 5.13
C VAL A 17 8.38 2.36 4.51
N THR A 18 8.42 3.66 4.77
CA THR A 18 7.38 4.62 4.34
C THR A 18 7.87 5.49 3.18
N ASP A 19 6.99 5.87 2.25
CA ASP A 19 7.29 6.99 1.37
C ASP A 19 7.46 8.27 2.21
N GLU A 20 8.46 9.11 1.92
CA GLU A 20 8.72 10.33 2.71
C GLU A 20 7.58 11.37 2.66
N ARG A 21 6.71 11.30 1.64
CA ARG A 21 5.54 12.17 1.49
C ARG A 21 4.23 11.56 1.98
N CYS A 22 4.28 10.36 2.58
CA CYS A 22 3.10 9.79 3.22
C CYS A 22 2.48 10.74 4.26
N HIS A 23 1.16 10.63 4.43
CA HIS A 23 0.37 11.52 5.25
C HIS A 23 0.84 11.43 6.70
N ASN A 24 0.90 12.58 7.38
CA ASN A 24 1.48 12.69 8.72
C ASN A 24 0.84 11.74 9.76
N SER A 25 -0.41 11.31 9.53
CA SER A 25 -1.10 10.31 10.36
C SER A 25 -0.37 8.95 10.40
N ILE A 26 0.35 8.57 9.34
CA ILE A 26 1.18 7.36 9.27
C ILE A 26 2.38 7.50 10.23
N PHE A 27 3.13 8.60 10.09
CA PHE A 27 4.27 8.89 10.96
C PHE A 27 3.87 9.02 12.43
N MET A 28 2.72 9.64 12.72
CA MET A 28 2.18 9.70 14.08
C MET A 28 1.82 8.32 14.61
N GLY A 29 1.25 7.44 13.78
CA GLY A 29 0.93 6.06 14.16
C GLY A 29 2.16 5.27 14.54
N LEU A 30 3.22 5.36 13.73
CA LEU A 30 4.51 4.71 13.99
C LEU A 30 5.18 5.27 15.25
N ARG A 31 5.13 6.59 15.45
CA ARG A 31 5.71 7.25 16.63
C ARG A 31 4.99 6.87 17.92
N MET A 32 3.67 6.74 17.89
CA MET A 32 2.86 6.36 19.03
C MET A 32 2.82 4.83 19.24
N GLY A 33 3.19 4.07 18.22
CA GLY A 33 3.11 2.61 18.17
C GLY A 33 4.05 1.88 19.12
N ARG A 34 4.15 0.57 18.91
CA ARG A 34 4.89 -0.34 19.80
C ARG A 34 6.38 -0.03 19.82
N ARG A 35 6.99 -0.05 21.01
CA ARG A 35 8.45 0.04 21.14
C ARG A 35 9.11 -1.16 20.45
N GLY A 36 10.23 -0.91 19.77
CA GLY A 36 10.97 -1.95 19.05
C GLY A 36 10.56 -2.13 17.59
N VAL A 37 9.57 -1.38 17.10
CA VAL A 37 9.34 -1.20 15.66
C VAL A 37 10.36 -0.20 15.13
N ARG A 38 11.07 -0.55 14.06
CA ARG A 38 11.93 0.39 13.32
C ARG A 38 11.13 1.05 12.20
N SER A 39 11.37 2.33 11.96
CA SER A 39 10.80 3.07 10.83
C SER A 39 11.91 3.70 10.02
N VAL A 40 11.84 3.60 8.70
CA VAL A 40 12.72 4.28 7.75
C VAL A 40 11.89 4.81 6.57
N SER A 41 12.37 5.87 5.92
CA SER A 41 11.69 6.43 4.75
C SER A 41 12.50 6.24 3.48
N PHE A 42 11.83 5.91 2.38
CA PHE A 42 12.41 6.02 1.04
C PHE A 42 12.01 7.33 0.38
N ARG A 43 12.71 7.70 -0.69
CA ARG A 43 12.47 8.96 -1.40
C ARG A 43 11.16 8.84 -2.13
N HIS A 44 10.45 9.96 -2.24
CA HIS A 44 9.12 9.95 -2.79
C HIS A 44 9.06 9.32 -4.20
N ASN A 45 8.19 8.31 -4.38
CA ASN A 45 8.01 7.56 -5.62
C ASN A 45 9.31 6.94 -6.21
N ASP A 46 10.36 6.80 -5.41
CA ASP A 46 11.66 6.28 -5.83
C ASP A 46 11.79 4.78 -5.51
N VAL A 47 11.32 3.94 -6.44
CA VAL A 47 11.34 2.47 -6.32
C VAL A 47 12.77 1.92 -6.20
N ASP A 48 13.75 2.57 -6.83
CA ASP A 48 15.17 2.18 -6.69
C ASP A 48 15.69 2.43 -5.28
N HIS A 49 15.22 3.50 -4.61
CA HIS A 49 15.52 3.72 -3.21
C HIS A 49 14.84 2.70 -2.31
N LEU A 50 13.57 2.40 -2.57
CA LEU A 50 12.88 1.32 -1.87
C LEU A 50 13.65 0.00 -1.99
N GLU A 51 14.10 -0.37 -3.19
CA GLU A 51 14.88 -1.60 -3.42
C GLU A 51 16.15 -1.62 -2.57
N ARG A 52 16.92 -0.52 -2.56
CA ARG A 52 18.15 -0.43 -1.76
C ARG A 52 17.89 -0.64 -0.27
N LEU A 53 16.82 -0.06 0.27
CA LEU A 53 16.45 -0.25 1.67
C LEU A 53 16.00 -1.69 1.95
N LEU A 54 15.16 -2.27 1.08
CA LEU A 54 14.73 -3.67 1.21
C LEU A 54 15.94 -4.60 1.22
N ARG A 55 16.89 -4.42 0.30
CA ARG A 55 18.13 -5.20 0.25
C ARG A 55 18.96 -5.07 1.54
N GLU A 56 19.09 -3.87 2.08
CA GLU A 56 19.81 -3.64 3.33
C GLU A 56 19.11 -4.27 4.54
N ILE A 57 17.78 -4.27 4.56
CA ILE A 57 17.00 -4.81 5.68
C ILE A 57 16.97 -6.34 5.62
N THR A 58 16.62 -6.92 4.47
CA THR A 58 16.42 -8.38 4.34
C THR A 58 17.71 -9.16 4.10
N GLY A 59 18.78 -8.46 3.68
CA GLY A 59 20.12 -9.03 3.45
C GLY A 59 20.97 -9.17 4.70
N ARG A 60 20.51 -8.68 5.86
CA ARG A 60 21.22 -8.87 7.14
C ARG A 60 21.19 -10.34 7.55
N GLU A 61 22.34 -10.86 7.97
CA GLU A 61 22.45 -12.18 8.60
C GLU A 61 21.96 -12.09 10.05
N GLU A 62 20.65 -12.22 10.24
CA GLU A 62 20.00 -12.28 11.54
C GLU A 62 19.30 -13.64 11.69
N GLU A 63 19.31 -14.21 12.91
CA GLU A 63 18.65 -15.50 13.21
C GLU A 63 17.15 -15.48 12.86
N THR A 64 16.51 -14.31 12.99
CA THR A 64 15.11 -14.11 12.62
C THR A 64 15.01 -12.86 11.77
N LYS A 65 14.65 -13.03 10.49
CA LYS A 65 14.42 -11.89 9.61
C LYS A 65 13.19 -11.08 10.04
N PRO A 66 13.27 -9.74 10.01
CA PRO A 66 12.14 -8.89 10.34
C PRO A 66 11.01 -9.05 9.32
N HIS A 67 9.76 -8.82 9.73
CA HIS A 67 8.68 -8.52 8.78
C HIS A 67 8.83 -7.05 8.36
N VAL A 68 8.92 -6.83 7.05
CA VAL A 68 8.97 -5.49 6.47
C VAL A 68 7.58 -5.07 5.97
N PHE A 69 7.10 -3.93 6.43
CA PHE A 69 5.89 -3.29 5.91
C PHE A 69 6.27 -2.11 5.04
N VAL A 70 5.91 -2.13 3.76
CA VAL A 70 6.06 -0.98 2.85
C VAL A 70 4.76 -0.19 2.88
N ALA A 71 4.83 1.10 3.18
CA ALA A 71 3.67 1.97 3.30
C ALA A 71 3.71 3.11 2.27
N VAL A 72 2.64 3.24 1.49
CA VAL A 72 2.47 4.23 0.41
C VAL A 72 1.05 4.78 0.39
N GLU A 73 0.85 5.94 -0.23
CA GLU A 73 -0.48 6.44 -0.64
C GLU A 73 -0.70 6.12 -2.12
N SER A 74 -1.92 5.76 -2.52
CA SER A 74 -2.23 5.55 -3.94
C SER A 74 -2.19 6.86 -4.74
N VAL A 75 -2.67 7.93 -4.11
CA VAL A 75 -2.62 9.32 -4.58
C VAL A 75 -2.19 10.18 -3.41
N TYR A 76 -1.07 10.90 -3.51
CA TYR A 76 -0.61 11.71 -2.38
C TYR A 76 -1.28 13.07 -2.38
N SER A 77 -1.85 13.43 -1.24
CA SER A 77 -2.69 14.62 -1.08
C SER A 77 -2.02 15.97 -1.34
N MET A 78 -0.70 16.08 -1.16
CA MET A 78 0.00 17.37 -1.26
C MET A 78 0.13 17.84 -2.70
N ASP A 79 0.56 16.95 -3.59
CA ASP A 79 0.89 17.29 -4.98
C ASP A 79 -0.02 16.58 -6.00
N GLY A 80 -0.81 15.58 -5.56
CA GLY A 80 -1.67 14.77 -6.41
C GLY A 80 -0.90 13.77 -7.29
N ASP A 81 0.36 13.50 -6.94
CA ASP A 81 1.17 12.48 -7.59
C ASP A 81 0.61 11.08 -7.30
N ILE A 82 0.83 10.16 -8.24
CA ILE A 82 0.32 8.80 -8.20
C ILE A 82 1.48 7.87 -7.88
N CYS A 83 1.28 6.96 -6.91
CA CYS A 83 2.27 5.96 -6.60
C CYS A 83 2.46 4.97 -7.76
N PRO A 84 3.70 4.61 -8.15
CA PRO A 84 3.98 3.51 -9.09
C PRO A 84 3.67 2.16 -8.42
N LEU A 85 2.40 1.92 -8.11
CA LEU A 85 1.95 0.84 -7.23
C LEU A 85 2.28 -0.54 -7.79
N ALA A 86 2.18 -0.73 -9.11
CA ALA A 86 2.55 -1.98 -9.76
C ALA A 86 4.03 -2.34 -9.51
N ASP A 87 4.93 -1.36 -9.63
CA ASP A 87 6.36 -1.55 -9.41
C ASP A 87 6.67 -1.82 -7.92
N VAL A 88 5.99 -1.11 -7.01
CA VAL A 88 6.13 -1.33 -5.56
C VAL A 88 5.66 -2.73 -5.16
N LEU A 89 4.54 -3.19 -5.71
CA LEU A 89 3.98 -4.52 -5.42
C LEU A 89 4.86 -5.63 -6.00
N ASP A 90 5.29 -5.52 -7.26
CA ASP A 90 6.19 -6.50 -7.88
C ASP A 90 7.52 -6.59 -7.13
N LEU A 91 8.14 -5.44 -6.81
CA LEU A 91 9.36 -5.41 -6.02
C LEU A 91 9.16 -6.08 -4.65
N SER A 92 8.11 -5.71 -3.93
CA SER A 92 7.80 -6.29 -2.61
C SER A 92 7.57 -7.80 -2.68
N ALA A 93 6.88 -8.28 -3.72
CA ALA A 93 6.64 -9.70 -3.96
C ALA A 93 7.95 -10.46 -4.24
N ARG A 94 8.88 -9.89 -5.01
CA ARG A 94 10.20 -10.51 -5.28
C ARG A 94 11.02 -10.69 -4.00
N TYR A 95 11.01 -9.71 -3.10
CA TYR A 95 11.67 -9.83 -1.79
C TYR A 95 10.91 -10.76 -0.82
N GLY A 96 9.58 -10.86 -0.96
CA GLY A 96 8.75 -11.80 -0.21
C GLY A 96 9.00 -13.26 -0.59
N ALA A 97 8.99 -13.57 -1.89
CA ALA A 97 9.19 -14.91 -2.41
C ALA A 97 10.63 -15.43 -2.19
N GLY A 98 11.61 -14.53 -2.25
CA GLY A 98 13.03 -14.87 -2.20
C GLY A 98 13.54 -15.51 -3.49
N SER A 99 14.82 -15.29 -3.79
CA SER A 99 15.55 -15.94 -4.89
C SER A 99 17.06 -15.83 -4.66
N ASP A 100 17.88 -16.34 -5.58
CA ASP A 100 19.34 -16.16 -5.54
C ASP A 100 19.76 -14.68 -5.57
N VAL A 101 18.91 -13.81 -6.11
CA VAL A 101 19.15 -12.35 -6.21
C VAL A 101 18.54 -11.59 -5.02
N TYR A 102 17.37 -12.04 -4.56
CA TYR A 102 16.61 -11.38 -3.51
C TYR A 102 16.67 -12.20 -2.23
N ALA A 103 17.38 -11.67 -1.22
CA ALA A 103 17.44 -12.27 0.10
C ALA A 103 16.02 -12.36 0.69
N GLY A 104 15.38 -13.52 0.52
CA GLY A 104 13.96 -13.73 0.83
C GLY A 104 13.61 -13.33 2.26
N GLY A 105 12.40 -12.83 2.47
CA GLY A 105 11.91 -12.35 3.76
C GLY A 105 10.39 -12.23 3.79
N ARG A 106 9.84 -11.64 4.85
CA ARG A 106 8.41 -11.31 4.91
C ARG A 106 8.25 -9.85 4.54
N VAL A 107 7.59 -9.56 3.42
CA VAL A 107 7.33 -8.19 2.96
C VAL A 107 5.83 -8.04 2.68
N SER A 108 5.20 -7.00 3.22
CA SER A 108 3.79 -6.68 2.97
C SER A 108 3.63 -5.22 2.63
N VAL A 109 2.67 -4.90 1.77
CA VAL A 109 2.40 -3.52 1.34
C VAL A 109 1.10 -3.03 1.99
N ILE A 110 1.14 -1.83 2.56
CA ILE A 110 0.00 -1.10 3.11
C ILE A 110 -0.23 0.12 2.21
N VAL A 111 -1.39 0.18 1.58
CA VAL A 111 -1.77 1.28 0.68
C VAL A 111 -2.85 2.13 1.37
N ASP A 112 -2.60 3.43 1.47
CA ASP A 112 -3.61 4.41 1.88
C ASP A 112 -4.35 4.97 0.65
N GLU A 113 -5.66 4.73 0.61
CA GLU A 113 -6.57 5.08 -0.48
C GLU A 113 -7.43 6.32 -0.16
N ALA A 114 -7.11 7.09 0.88
CA ALA A 114 -7.92 8.24 1.32
C ALA A 114 -8.18 9.29 0.22
N HIS A 115 -7.28 9.41 -0.75
CA HIS A 115 -7.35 10.39 -1.84
C HIS A 115 -7.53 9.75 -3.25
N GLY A 116 -7.55 8.41 -3.35
CA GLY A 116 -7.74 7.69 -4.61
C GLY A 116 -9.21 7.55 -5.04
N VAL A 117 -10.15 7.72 -4.10
CA VAL A 117 -11.60 7.60 -4.35
C VAL A 117 -12.06 8.77 -5.24
N GLY A 118 -12.14 8.52 -6.55
CA GLY A 118 -12.63 9.46 -7.56
C GLY A 118 -11.61 9.82 -8.66
N VAL A 119 -10.33 9.45 -8.52
CA VAL A 119 -9.31 9.62 -9.57
C VAL A 119 -9.28 8.40 -10.50
N TYR A 120 -9.50 7.21 -9.93
CA TYR A 120 -9.76 6.00 -10.68
C TYR A 120 -11.29 5.92 -10.88
N GLY A 121 -11.78 6.30 -12.06
CA GLY A 121 -13.17 6.05 -12.47
C GLY A 121 -13.50 4.57 -12.29
N GLU A 122 -14.77 4.24 -12.04
CA GLU A 122 -15.33 2.89 -11.78
C GLU A 122 -14.43 1.71 -12.21
N THR A 123 -13.43 1.37 -11.40
CA THR A 123 -12.61 0.17 -11.62
C THR A 123 -12.36 -0.49 -10.29
N ASN A 124 -13.45 -1.00 -9.72
CA ASN A 124 -13.43 -1.85 -8.54
C ASN A 124 -13.11 -3.29 -8.96
N VAL A 125 -11.92 -3.76 -8.62
CA VAL A 125 -11.60 -5.12 -8.12
C VAL A 125 -12.05 -6.36 -8.93
N SER A 126 -12.44 -6.26 -10.20
CA SER A 126 -12.91 -7.42 -10.99
C SER A 126 -11.92 -7.93 -12.05
N ASP A 127 -10.79 -7.27 -12.31
CA ASP A 127 -9.89 -7.62 -13.41
C ASP A 127 -8.63 -8.43 -13.01
N LEU A 128 -8.70 -9.19 -11.91
CA LEU A 128 -7.66 -10.17 -11.53
C LEU A 128 -8.03 -11.62 -11.89
N SER A 129 -8.90 -11.83 -12.88
CA SER A 129 -9.20 -13.17 -13.41
C SER A 129 -8.68 -13.32 -14.84
N PRO A 130 -8.09 -14.48 -15.20
CA PRO A 130 -7.63 -14.71 -16.56
C PRO A 130 -8.83 -14.72 -17.53
N SER A 131 -8.69 -13.92 -18.58
CA SER A 131 -9.65 -13.68 -19.65
C SER A 131 -10.29 -14.95 -20.24
N ASP A 132 -11.62 -14.97 -20.38
CA ASP A 132 -12.28 -15.62 -21.52
C ASP A 132 -13.74 -15.17 -21.77
N SER A 133 -13.97 -14.64 -22.98
CA SER A 133 -15.20 -14.69 -23.80
C SER A 133 -16.40 -13.73 -23.47
N PRO A 134 -17.32 -13.44 -24.43
CA PRO A 134 -17.29 -12.24 -25.28
C PRO A 134 -18.49 -11.29 -25.08
N ASP A 135 -18.31 -10.07 -25.57
CA ASP A 135 -19.25 -8.94 -25.60
C ASP A 135 -20.68 -9.27 -26.08
N PRO A 136 -21.73 -8.72 -25.45
CA PRO A 136 -22.95 -8.38 -26.16
C PRO A 136 -23.26 -6.87 -26.15
N ALA A 137 -23.72 -6.45 -27.34
CA ALA A 137 -24.08 -5.14 -27.88
C ALA A 137 -24.97 -4.21 -27.00
N PRO A 138 -25.01 -2.89 -27.34
CA PRO A 138 -25.62 -1.84 -26.51
C PRO A 138 -27.12 -1.72 -26.78
N ASP A 139 -27.90 -1.38 -25.76
CA ASP A 139 -29.10 -0.52 -25.80
C ASP A 139 -29.90 -0.65 -24.48
N ALA A 140 -30.02 0.44 -23.70
CA ALA A 140 -31.29 0.90 -23.08
C ALA A 140 -31.07 2.05 -22.07
N GLU A 141 -31.55 3.23 -22.49
CA GLU A 141 -32.19 4.30 -21.70
C GLU A 141 -31.70 4.68 -20.29
N GLU A 142 -31.16 5.91 -20.19
CA GLU A 142 -31.13 6.69 -18.95
C GLU A 142 -32.52 7.22 -18.58
N PRO A 143 -32.84 7.28 -17.28
CA PRO A 143 -33.66 8.37 -16.75
C PRO A 143 -32.96 9.25 -15.70
N SER A 144 -33.35 10.53 -15.76
CA SER A 144 -32.93 11.74 -15.06
C SER A 144 -32.86 11.72 -13.50
N PRO A 145 -32.14 12.69 -12.87
CA PRO A 145 -31.69 12.60 -11.48
C PRO A 145 -32.68 13.22 -10.47
N SER A 146 -32.92 12.54 -9.35
CA SER A 146 -33.46 13.16 -8.13
C SER A 146 -33.11 12.36 -6.88
N GLU A 147 -32.07 12.78 -6.17
CA GLU A 147 -32.00 12.97 -4.70
C GLU A 147 -30.54 13.20 -4.26
N PRO A 148 -30.27 14.09 -3.28
CA PRO A 148 -28.92 14.28 -2.75
C PRO A 148 -28.56 13.14 -1.78
N PRO A 149 -27.30 12.66 -1.76
CA PRO A 149 -26.90 11.59 -0.85
C PRO A 149 -26.83 12.08 0.61
N PRO A 150 -27.13 11.21 1.60
CA PRO A 150 -26.97 11.54 3.02
C PRO A 150 -25.50 11.61 3.41
N SER A 151 -25.19 12.58 4.29
CA SER A 151 -23.90 12.74 4.95
C SER A 151 -23.62 11.60 5.93
N GLY A 152 -22.75 10.67 5.53
CA GLY A 152 -22.14 9.66 6.39
C GLY A 152 -20.64 9.95 6.62
N PRO A 153 -20.05 9.53 7.75
CA PRO A 153 -18.66 9.85 8.08
C PRO A 153 -17.70 9.11 7.14
N ALA A 154 -16.73 9.84 6.59
CA ALA A 154 -15.61 9.29 5.81
C ALA A 154 -14.74 8.39 6.69
N GLY A 155 -15.05 7.10 6.70
CA GLY A 155 -14.21 6.06 7.28
C GLY A 155 -13.26 5.53 6.20
N GLY A 156 -12.05 6.07 6.13
CA GLY A 156 -10.98 5.49 5.31
C GLY A 156 -10.68 4.07 5.80
N ALA A 157 -10.86 3.09 4.93
CA ALA A 157 -10.49 1.69 5.18
C ALA A 157 -9.10 1.46 4.58
N GLY A 158 -8.09 1.23 5.42
CA GLY A 158 -6.79 0.73 4.96
C GLY A 158 -6.94 -0.74 4.58
N VAL A 159 -6.59 -1.08 3.34
CA VAL A 159 -6.60 -2.47 2.86
C VAL A 159 -5.22 -3.07 3.14
N LEU A 160 -5.18 -4.19 3.87
CA LEU A 160 -3.97 -4.98 4.10
C LEU A 160 -3.89 -6.07 3.02
N ALA A 161 -3.05 -5.88 2.00
CA ALA A 161 -2.79 -6.93 1.02
C ALA A 161 -1.66 -7.84 1.55
N SER A 162 -2.03 -9.02 2.02
CA SER A 162 -1.11 -10.10 2.42
C SER A 162 -0.98 -11.07 1.25
N LEU A 163 0.11 -11.02 0.49
CA LEU A 163 0.49 -12.10 -0.42
C LEU A 163 1.31 -13.13 0.38
N GLY A 164 0.77 -14.34 0.45
CA GLY A 164 1.36 -15.49 1.17
C GLY A 164 2.34 -16.29 0.33
#